data_AF-A0A1J4UNZ6-F1
#
_entry.id   AF-A0A1J4UNZ6-F1
#
_cell.length_a   1.000
_cell.length_b   1.000
_cell.length_c   1.000
_cell.angle_alpha   90.00
_cell.angle_beta   90.00
_cell.angle_gamma   90.00
#
_symmetry.space_group_name_H-M   'P 1'
#
loop_
_entity.id
_entity.type
_entity.pdbx_description
1 polymer ?
#
loop_
_entity_poly.entity_id
_entity_poly.type
_entity_poly.pdbx_seq_one_letter_code
_entity_poly.pdbx_strand_id
1 'polypeptide(L)'
;MWEESVYRGWFFEFPRLINWGVNNYALLLASSAAFVLAHDYGLVFALDLLNARVIGHFAWGLLLGALYLRERNLLPAMVAHGTGNALIALLALA
;
A
#
# COMPACT_ATOMS: atom_id res chain seq x y z
N MET A 1 -4.19 -9.04 4.72
CA MET A 1 -3.48 -10.24 4.20
C MET A 1 -3.65 -10.38 2.69
N TRP A 2 -4.88 -10.51 2.17
CA TRP A 2 -5.14 -10.53 0.71
C TRP A 2 -4.59 -9.31 -0.03
N GLU A 3 -4.73 -8.11 0.55
CA GLU A 3 -4.24 -6.86 -0.05
C GLU A 3 -2.73 -6.88 -0.31
N GLU A 4 -1.92 -7.41 0.61
CA GLU A 4 -0.47 -7.52 0.40
C GLU A 4 -0.13 -8.48 -0.74
N SER A 5 -0.84 -9.60 -0.85
CA SER A 5 -0.65 -10.53 -1.96
C SER A 5 -0.96 -9.89 -3.32
N VAL A 6 -1.90 -8.95 -3.39
CA VAL A 6 -2.25 -8.23 -4.63
C VAL A 6 -1.28 -7.08 -4.89
N TYR A 7 -1.16 -6.13 -3.96
CA TYR A 7 -0.40 -4.89 -4.19
C TYR A 7 1.10 -5.06 -4.08
N ARG A 8 1.60 -6.09 -3.37
CA ARG A 8 3.04 -6.34 -3.20
C ARG A 8 3.44 -7.58 -3.97
N GLY A 9 2.71 -8.69 -3.78
CA GLY A 9 3.02 -9.95 -4.46
C GLY A 9 2.82 -9.85 -5.97
N TRP A 10 1.57 -9.73 -6.41
CA TRP A 10 1.26 -9.71 -7.84
C TRP A 10 1.80 -8.47 -8.55
N PHE A 11 1.71 -7.29 -7.93
CA PHE A 11 2.12 -6.03 -8.58
C PHE A 11 3.63 -5.94 -8.84
N PHE A 12 4.48 -6.38 -7.90
CA PHE A 12 5.94 -6.29 -8.06
C PHE A 12 6.54 -7.49 -8.79
N GLU A 13 5.88 -8.64 -8.76
CA GLU A 13 6.30 -9.84 -9.49
C GLU A 13 5.63 -9.96 -10.86
N PHE A 14 4.86 -8.94 -11.30
CA PHE A 14 4.24 -8.97 -12.61
C PHE A 14 5.33 -9.02 -13.69
N PRO A 15 5.51 -10.15 -14.41
CA PRO A 15 6.71 -10.39 -15.20
C PRO A 15 6.91 -9.34 -16.31
N ARG A 16 5.80 -8.74 -16.78
CA ARG A 16 5.84 -7.69 -17.80
C ARG A 16 6.46 -6.39 -17.31
N LEU A 17 6.31 -6.02 -16.03
CA LEU A 17 6.88 -4.77 -15.50
C LEU A 17 8.40 -4.88 -15.30
N ILE A 18 8.88 -6.05 -14.85
CA ILE A 18 10.30 -6.34 -14.74
C ILE A 18 10.95 -6.40 -16.13
N ASN A 19 10.30 -7.04 -17.10
CA ASN A 19 10.79 -7.13 -18.48
C ASN A 19 10.78 -5.79 -19.24
N TRP A 20 10.06 -4.78 -18.75
CA TRP A 20 10.09 -3.42 -19.27
C TRP A 20 11.16 -2.53 -18.63
N GLY A 21 11.99 -3.08 -17.73
CA GLY A 21 13.05 -2.33 -17.06
C GLY A 21 12.53 -1.30 -16.07
N VAL A 22 11.29 -1.45 -15.58
CA VAL A 22 10.70 -0.52 -14.62
C VAL A 22 11.48 -0.60 -13.31
N ASN A 23 12.02 0.52 -12.86
CA ASN A 23 12.80 0.53 -11.63
C ASN A 23 11.90 0.25 -10.40
N ASN A 24 12.49 -0.26 -9.32
CA ASN A 24 11.76 -0.60 -8.10
C ASN A 24 11.07 0.61 -7.44
N TYR A 25 11.59 1.84 -7.60
CA TYR A 25 10.97 3.05 -7.09
C TYR A 25 9.68 3.42 -7.83
N ALA A 26 9.64 3.24 -9.15
CA ALA A 26 8.47 3.46 -9.98
C ALA A 26 7.37 2.43 -9.65
N LEU A 27 7.76 1.17 -9.44
CA LEU A 27 6.84 0.13 -8.95
C LEU A 27 6.30 0.47 -7.55
N LEU A 28 7.15 0.98 -6.68
CA LEU A 28 6.76 1.41 -5.34
C LEU A 28 5.72 2.53 -5.39
N LEU A 29 5.97 3.58 -6.19
CA LEU A 29 5.02 4.68 -6.38
C LEU A 29 3.71 4.21 -7.01
N ALA A 30 3.78 3.37 -8.04
CA ALA A 30 2.60 2.86 -8.74
C ALA A 30 1.75 1.95 -7.84
N SER A 31 2.37 1.06 -7.07
CA SER A 31 1.66 0.21 -6.10
C SER A 31 0.98 1.02 -5.00
N SER A 32 1.62 2.11 -4.55
CA SER A 32 1.08 3.01 -3.53
C SER A 32 -0.08 3.83 -4.06
N ALA A 33 0.00 4.30 -5.31
CA ALA A 33 -1.11 4.96 -5.98
C ALA A 33 -2.31 4.01 -6.18
N ALA A 34 -2.06 2.75 -6.58
CA ALA A 34 -3.10 1.73 -6.69
C ALA A 34 -3.76 1.43 -5.33
N PHE A 35 -2.96 1.40 -4.26
CA PHE A 35 -3.45 1.22 -2.90
C PHE A 35 -4.38 2.36 -2.47
N VAL A 36 -4.00 3.62 -2.70
CA VAL A 36 -4.86 4.80 -2.46
C VAL A 36 -6.18 4.69 -3.23
N LEU A 37 -6.11 4.39 -4.53
CA LEU A 37 -7.31 4.28 -5.35
C LEU A 37 -8.26 3.23 -4.77
N ALA A 38 -7.77 2.09 -4.32
CA ALA A 38 -8.62 1.06 -3.74
C ALA A 38 -9.30 1.45 -2.42
N HIS A 39 -8.71 2.37 -1.65
CA HIS A 39 -9.22 2.76 -0.34
C HIS A 39 -10.06 4.05 -0.37
N ASP A 40 -9.87 4.89 -1.38
CA ASP A 40 -10.46 6.23 -1.46
C ASP A 40 -11.32 6.46 -2.72
N TYR A 41 -11.52 5.44 -3.58
CA TYR A 41 -12.30 5.53 -4.85
C TYR A 41 -13.70 6.15 -4.69
N GLY A 42 -14.32 6.07 -3.50
CA GLY A 42 -15.69 6.52 -3.25
C GLY A 42 -15.85 7.90 -2.61
N LEU A 43 -14.77 8.62 -2.29
CA LEU A 43 -14.83 9.81 -1.44
C LEU A 43 -14.89 11.09 -2.28
N VAL A 44 -16.07 11.36 -2.85
CA VAL A 44 -16.36 12.59 -3.61
C VAL A 44 -16.77 13.76 -2.69
N PHE A 45 -16.96 13.57 -1.37
CA PHE A 45 -17.81 14.48 -0.57
C PHE A 45 -17.16 15.25 0.60
N ALA A 46 -15.83 15.24 0.80
CA ALA A 46 -15.18 16.11 1.79
C ALA A 46 -13.69 16.37 1.46
N LEU A 47 -13.40 17.45 0.72
CA LEU A 47 -12.07 17.76 0.15
C LEU A 47 -10.92 17.79 1.17
N ASP A 48 -11.16 18.26 2.39
CA ASP A 48 -10.07 18.49 3.36
C ASP A 48 -9.67 17.21 4.10
N LEU A 49 -10.65 16.37 4.46
CA LEU A 49 -10.43 15.04 5.04
C LEU A 49 -9.93 14.04 3.99
N LEU A 50 -10.31 14.24 2.73
CA LEU A 50 -9.84 13.45 1.59
C LEU A 50 -8.32 13.56 1.46
N ASN A 51 -7.75 14.76 1.56
CA ASN A 51 -6.31 14.97 1.36
C ASN A 51 -5.46 14.26 2.42
N ALA A 52 -5.79 14.40 3.70
CA ALA A 52 -5.02 13.77 4.78
C ALA A 52 -5.09 12.23 4.71
N ARG A 53 -6.26 11.69 4.38
CA ARG A 53 -6.48 10.25 4.24
C ARG A 53 -5.74 9.67 3.03
N VAL A 54 -5.83 10.34 1.88
CA VAL A 54 -5.09 9.98 0.65
C VAL A 54 -3.58 9.97 0.91
N ILE A 55 -3.05 11.02 1.54
CA ILE A 55 -1.62 11.10 1.90
C ILE A 55 -1.27 9.95 2.85
N GLY A 56 -2.11 9.67 3.84
CA GLY A 56 -1.93 8.57 4.79
C GLY A 56 -1.86 7.21 4.11
N HIS A 57 -2.83 6.88 3.25
CA HIS A 57 -2.82 5.63 2.49
C HIS A 57 -1.65 5.55 1.52
N PHE A 58 -1.26 6.66 0.89
CA PHE A 58 -0.10 6.69 -0.01
C PHE A 58 1.18 6.37 0.75
N ALA A 59 1.41 7.04 1.90
CA ALA A 59 2.56 6.80 2.75
C ALA A 59 2.57 5.37 3.31
N TRP A 60 1.41 4.84 3.69
CA TRP A 60 1.26 3.45 4.12
C TRP A 60 1.57 2.47 2.98
N GLY A 61 1.08 2.77 1.78
CA GLY A 61 1.40 2.11 0.52
C GLY A 61 2.91 1.95 0.33
N LEU A 62 3.62 3.08 0.42
CA LEU A 62 5.08 3.20 0.27
C LEU A 62 5.81 2.38 1.32
N LEU A 63 5.42 2.48 2.60
CA LEU A 63 6.07 1.75 3.68
C LEU A 63 6.00 0.24 3.45
N LEU A 64 4.80 -0.28 3.20
CA LEU A 64 4.57 -1.71 3.00
C LEU A 64 5.27 -2.23 1.73
N GLY A 65 5.26 -1.45 0.65
CA GLY A 65 6.00 -1.80 -0.56
C GLY A 65 7.52 -1.78 -0.36
N ALA A 66 8.05 -0.86 0.45
CA ALA A 66 9.47 -0.81 0.78
C ALA A 66 9.90 -2.01 1.64
N LEU A 67 9.06 -2.41 2.61
CA LEU A 67 9.27 -3.64 3.39
C LEU A 67 9.32 -4.88 2.49
N TYR A 68 8.41 -4.99 1.52
CA TYR A 68 8.44 -6.06 0.53
C TYR A 68 9.73 -6.03 -0.30
N LEU A 69 10.08 -4.87 -0.89
CA LEU A 69 11.25 -4.76 -1.76
C LEU A 69 12.57 -5.07 -1.04
N ARG A 70 12.67 -4.73 0.25
CA ARG A 70 13.86 -5.00 1.07
C ARG A 70 14.13 -6.48 1.24
N GLU A 71 13.09 -7.27 1.50
CA GLU A 71 13.23 -8.69 1.85
C GLU A 71 12.77 -9.64 0.74
N ARG A 72 12.14 -9.11 -0.32
CA ARG A 72 11.39 -9.87 -1.34
C ARG A 72 10.47 -10.92 -0.70
N ASN A 73 9.88 -10.53 0.42
CA ASN A 73 9.05 -11.37 1.26
C ASN A 73 7.80 -10.58 1.66
N LEU A 74 6.63 -11.21 1.53
CA LEU A 74 5.36 -10.58 1.87
C LEU A 74 5.14 -10.51 3.38
N LEU A 75 5.77 -11.40 4.16
CA LEU A 75 5.50 -11.56 5.59
C LEU A 75 5.69 -10.24 6.39
N PRO A 76 6.78 -9.47 6.24
CA PRO A 76 6.94 -8.21 6.96
C PRO A 76 5.84 -7.20 6.65
N ALA A 77 5.47 -7.06 5.37
CA ALA A 77 4.38 -6.17 4.95
C ALA A 77 3.03 -6.64 5.50
N MET A 78 2.78 -7.95 5.48
CA MET A 78 1.56 -8.55 6.02
C MET A 78 1.41 -8.33 7.53
N VAL A 79 2.49 -8.51 8.28
CA VAL A 79 2.52 -8.27 9.73
C VAL A 79 2.34 -6.78 10.04
N ALA A 80 3.05 -5.90 9.32
CA ALA A 80 2.94 -4.46 9.48
C ALA A 80 1.53 -3.97 9.18
N HIS A 81 0.92 -4.43 8.08
CA HIS A 81 -0.44 -4.09 7.72
C HIS A 81 -1.45 -4.58 8.78
N GLY A 82 -1.38 -5.85 9.18
CA GLY A 82 -2.25 -6.40 10.21
C GLY A 82 -2.15 -5.64 11.55
N THR A 83 -0.92 -5.37 11.98
CA THR A 83 -0.66 -4.62 13.22
C THR A 83 -1.14 -3.17 13.12
N GLY A 84 -0.92 -2.51 11.98
CA GLY A 84 -1.38 -1.15 11.75
C GLY A 84 -2.91 -1.03 11.82
N ASN A 85 -3.63 -1.95 11.19
CA ASN A 85 -5.09 -1.97 11.26
C ASN A 85 -5.60 -2.25 12.68
N ALA A 86 -4.96 -3.18 13.40
CA ALA A 86 -5.30 -3.44 14.79
C ALA A 86 -5.05 -2.20 15.67
N LEU A 87 -3.95 -1.48 15.48
CA LEU A 87 -3.65 -0.26 16.22
C LEU A 87 -4.67 0.85 15.93
N ILE A 88 -5.02 1.09 14.67
CA ILE A 88 -6.04 2.08 14.30
C ILE A 88 -7.38 1.71 14.94
N ALA A 89 -7.77 0.44 14.90
CA ALA A 89 -9.00 -0.03 15.54
C ALA A 89 -8.98 0.18 17.06
N LEU A 90 -7.86 -0.10 17.73
CA LEU A 90 -7.69 0.13 19.16
C LEU A 90 -7.76 1.63 19.51
N LEU A 91 -7.12 2.49 18.73
CA LEU A 91 -7.14 3.94 18.92
C LEU A 91 -8.54 4.53 18.68
N ALA A 92 -9.34 3.93 17.80
CA ALA A 92 -10.72 4.35 17.57
C ALA A 92 -11.68 3.94 18.71
N LEU A 93 -11.27 3.04 19.60
CA LEU A 93 -12.05 2.61 20.77
C LEU A 93 -11.72 3.41 22.05
N ALA A 94 -10.66 4.21 22.04
CA ALA A 94 -10.19 5.03 23.16
C ALA A 94 -10.78 6.45 23.10
#